data_AF-A0A2R6EB46-F1
#
_entry.id   AF-A0A2R6EB46-F1
#
_cell.length_a   1.000
_cell.length_b   1.000
_cell.length_c   1.000
_cell.angle_alpha   90.00
_cell.angle_beta   90.00
_cell.angle_gamma   90.00
#
_symmetry.space_group_name_H-M   'P 1'
#
loop_
_entity.id
_entity.type
_entity.pdbx_description
1 polymer ?
#
loop_
_entity_poly.entity_id
_entity_poly.type
_entity_poly.pdbx_seq_one_letter_code
_entity_poly.pdbx_strand_id
1 'polypeptide(L)'
;MIDATTQLAAVALQQGAPALEPVAAAAIAVGLGALGTGIAQRSIGAAAVGAVAEDRDMLVPALIFTALPETLIIIAFVTIFVAQG
;
A
#
# COMPACT_ATOMS: atom_id res chain seq x y z
N MET A 1 5.76 51.03 -7.96
CA MET A 1 5.59 50.13 -9.12
C MET A 1 6.39 48.84 -8.98
N ILE A 2 7.62 48.89 -8.44
CA ILE A 2 8.46 47.71 -8.20
C ILE A 2 7.81 46.72 -7.20
N ASP A 3 7.20 47.19 -6.11
CA ASP A 3 6.53 46.30 -5.13
C ASP A 3 5.37 45.48 -5.71
N ALA A 4 4.58 46.07 -6.61
CA ALA A 4 3.47 45.38 -7.24
C ALA A 4 3.95 44.27 -8.19
N THR A 5 5.03 44.52 -8.93
CA THR A 5 5.69 43.48 -9.74
C THR A 5 6.31 42.37 -8.88
N THR A 6 6.88 42.70 -7.72
CA THR A 6 7.44 41.71 -6.78
C THR A 6 6.35 40.85 -6.13
N GLN A 7 5.23 41.45 -5.75
CA GLN A 7 4.06 40.73 -5.22
C GLN A 7 3.42 39.81 -6.26
N LEU A 8 3.29 40.27 -7.51
CA LEU A 8 2.77 39.44 -8.60
C LEU A 8 3.72 38.27 -8.91
N ALA A 9 5.03 38.50 -8.89
CA ALA A 9 6.04 37.46 -9.05
C ALA A 9 5.99 36.42 -7.91
N ALA A 10 5.77 36.85 -6.67
CA ALA A 10 5.62 35.95 -5.53
C ALA A 10 4.37 35.04 -5.66
N VAL A 11 3.24 35.59 -6.11
CA VAL A 11 2.02 34.82 -6.39
C VAL A 11 2.23 33.87 -7.57
N ALA A 12 2.90 34.31 -8.63
CA ALA A 12 3.21 33.47 -9.79
C ALA A 12 4.17 32.31 -9.47
N LEU A 13 5.03 32.48 -8.46
CA LEU A 13 5.97 31.47 -7.96
C LEU A 13 5.41 30.64 -6.79
N GLN A 14 4.20 30.92 -6.34
CA GLN A 14 3.60 30.21 -5.21
C GLN A 14 3.20 28.79 -5.63
N GLN A 15 4.07 27.83 -5.33
CA GLN A 15 3.71 26.41 -5.41
C GLN A 15 2.81 26.06 -4.23
N GLY A 16 1.65 25.47 -4.51
CA GLY A 16 0.74 24.99 -3.47
C GLY A 16 1.40 23.90 -2.63
N ALA A 17 1.20 23.94 -1.31
CA ALA A 17 1.62 22.85 -0.45
C ALA A 17 0.88 21.56 -0.82
N PRO A 18 1.53 20.39 -0.72
CA PRO A 18 0.87 19.11 -0.99
C PRO A 18 -0.29 18.90 -0.02
N ALA A 19 -1.39 18.32 -0.52
CA ALA A 19 -2.57 18.03 0.30
C ALA A 19 -2.30 16.97 1.39
N LEU A 20 -1.34 16.07 1.14
CA LEU A 20 -0.84 15.07 2.08
C LEU A 20 0.68 15.09 2.07
N GLU A 21 1.27 15.11 3.25
CA GLU A 21 2.71 14.86 3.40
C GLU A 21 3.06 13.48 2.82
N PRO A 22 4.24 13.30 2.19
CA PRO A 22 4.62 12.04 1.54
C PRO A 22 4.50 10.82 2.46
N VAL A 23 4.89 10.97 3.73
CA VAL A 23 4.79 9.91 4.75
C VAL A 23 3.35 9.56 5.07
N ALA A 24 2.46 10.55 5.11
CA ALA A 24 1.02 10.33 5.34
C ALA A 24 0.39 9.59 4.14
N ALA A 25 0.76 9.97 2.92
CA ALA A 25 0.31 9.26 1.72
C ALA A 25 0.80 7.80 1.69
N ALA A 26 2.06 7.54 2.07
CA ALA A 26 2.60 6.19 2.17
C ALA A 26 1.92 5.36 3.27
N ALA A 27 1.64 5.95 4.43
CA ALA A 27 0.91 5.27 5.50
C ALA A 27 -0.50 4.82 5.06
N ILE A 28 -1.20 5.66 4.29
CA ILE A 28 -2.51 5.32 3.72
C ILE A 28 -2.35 4.19 2.68
N ALA A 29 -1.36 4.27 1.80
CA ALA A 29 -1.10 3.24 0.80
C ALA A 29 -0.84 1.87 1.46
N VAL A 30 0.00 1.82 2.49
CA VAL A 30 0.27 0.60 3.26
C VAL A 30 -0.97 0.11 4.00
N GLY A 31 -1.70 0.99 4.67
CA GLY A 31 -2.91 0.61 5.41
C GLY A 31 -3.97 -0.01 4.50
N LEU A 32 -4.22 0.59 3.34
CA LEU A 32 -5.16 0.07 2.35
C LEU A 32 -4.67 -1.23 1.72
N GLY A 33 -3.36 -1.33 1.42
CA GLY A 33 -2.74 -2.57 0.95
C GLY A 33 -2.89 -3.70 1.96
N ALA A 34 -2.67 -3.44 3.25
CA ALA A 34 -2.78 -4.43 4.32
C ALA A 34 -4.21 -4.93 4.47
N LEU A 35 -5.20 -4.03 4.42
CA LEU A 35 -6.61 -4.39 4.46
C LEU A 35 -7.01 -5.26 3.27
N GLY A 36 -6.64 -4.87 2.05
CA GLY A 36 -6.93 -5.65 0.85
C GLY A 36 -6.31 -7.04 0.89
N THR A 37 -5.06 -7.13 1.33
CA THR A 37 -4.32 -8.39 1.45
C THR A 37 -4.95 -9.31 2.51
N GLY A 38 -5.29 -8.77 3.69
CA GLY A 38 -5.94 -9.55 4.74
C GLY A 38 -7.33 -10.08 4.33
N ILE A 39 -8.10 -9.31 3.57
CA ILE A 39 -9.40 -9.75 3.04
C ILE A 39 -9.20 -10.93 2.06
N ALA A 40 -8.20 -10.86 1.17
CA ALA A 40 -7.89 -11.94 0.25
C ALA A 40 -7.36 -13.19 0.97
N GLN A 41 -6.46 -13.02 1.96
CA GLN A 41 -5.92 -14.14 2.74
C GLN A 41 -7.01 -14.86 3.55
N ARG A 42 -8.03 -14.13 4.04
CA ARG A 42 -9.15 -14.75 4.77
C ARG A 42 -9.87 -15.81 3.93
N SER A 43 -10.16 -15.53 2.67
CA SER A 43 -10.86 -16.49 1.80
C SER A 43 -9.95 -17.64 1.38
N ILE A 44 -8.69 -17.36 1.10
CA ILE A 44 -7.68 -18.37 0.76
C ILE A 44 -7.46 -19.33 1.94
N GLY A 45 -7.28 -18.82 3.15
CA GLY A 45 -7.09 -19.63 4.36
C GLY A 45 -8.26 -20.55 4.65
N ALA A 46 -9.51 -20.07 4.46
CA ALA A 46 -10.70 -20.90 4.62
C ALA A 46 -10.76 -22.04 3.59
N ALA A 47 -10.45 -21.76 2.32
CA ALA A 47 -10.40 -22.76 1.26
C ALA A 47 -9.23 -23.76 1.47
N ALA A 48 -8.07 -23.26 1.88
CA ALA A 48 -6.87 -24.04 2.18
C ALA A 48 -7.13 -25.09 3.27
N VAL A 49 -7.73 -24.70 4.39
CA VAL A 49 -8.04 -25.64 5.48
C VAL A 49 -9.05 -26.69 5.03
N GLY A 50 -10.06 -26.30 4.22
CA GLY A 50 -11.02 -27.25 3.64
C GLY A 50 -10.37 -28.26 2.69
N ALA A 51 -9.49 -27.81 1.80
CA ALA A 51 -8.76 -28.68 0.88
C ALA A 51 -7.83 -29.65 1.61
N VAL A 52 -7.13 -29.19 2.65
CA VAL A 52 -6.26 -30.02 3.49
C VAL A 52 -7.05 -31.04 4.32
N ALA A 53 -8.29 -30.71 4.70
CA ALA A 53 -9.16 -31.63 5.40
C ALA A 53 -9.65 -32.78 4.51
N GLU A 54 -9.83 -32.53 3.20
CA GLU A 54 -10.20 -33.55 2.20
C GLU A 54 -8.99 -34.39 1.79
N ASP A 55 -7.86 -33.74 1.50
CA ASP A 55 -6.63 -34.40 1.04
C ASP A 55 -5.38 -33.75 1.70
N ARG A 56 -4.63 -34.56 2.45
CA ARG A 56 -3.42 -34.12 3.17
C ARG A 56 -2.29 -33.71 2.22
N ASP A 57 -2.26 -34.23 1.00
CA ASP A 57 -1.26 -33.85 0.01
C ASP A 57 -1.45 -32.40 -0.45
N MET A 58 -2.61 -31.79 -0.17
CA MET A 58 -2.88 -30.37 -0.42
C MET A 58 -2.21 -29.42 0.56
N LEU A 59 -1.54 -29.89 1.62
CA LEU A 59 -0.90 -29.00 2.61
C LEU A 59 0.11 -28.05 1.97
N VAL A 60 0.99 -28.55 1.10
CA VAL A 60 2.02 -27.73 0.46
C VAL A 60 1.40 -26.72 -0.52
N PRO A 61 0.52 -27.11 -1.47
CA PRO A 61 -0.21 -26.15 -2.30
C PRO A 61 -0.99 -25.10 -1.49
N ALA A 62 -1.65 -25.51 -0.42
CA ALA A 62 -2.41 -24.62 0.45
C ALA A 62 -1.53 -23.53 1.10
N LEU A 63 -0.32 -23.90 1.55
CA LEU A 63 0.65 -22.94 2.08
C LEU A 63 1.14 -21.96 1.01
N ILE A 64 1.40 -22.45 -0.20
CA ILE A 64 1.83 -21.59 -1.33
C ILE A 64 0.76 -20.56 -1.68
N PHE A 65 -0.50 -20.98 -1.80
CA PHE A 65 -1.60 -20.05 -2.10
C PHE A 65 -1.84 -19.05 -0.97
N THR A 66 -1.70 -19.47 0.29
CA THR A 66 -1.86 -18.57 1.44
C THR A 66 -0.75 -17.52 1.53
N ALA A 67 0.47 -17.85 1.08
CA ALA A 67 1.62 -16.95 1.06
C ALA A 67 1.70 -16.06 -0.20
N LEU A 68 0.94 -16.37 -1.26
CA LEU A 68 0.92 -15.58 -2.49
C LEU A 68 0.51 -14.11 -2.24
N PRO A 69 -0.54 -13.82 -1.45
CA PRO A 69 -0.92 -12.46 -1.07
C PRO A 69 0.15 -11.69 -0.29
N GLU A 70 1.07 -12.34 0.43
CA GLU A 70 2.14 -11.64 1.16
C GLU A 70 2.99 -10.75 0.23
N THR A 71 3.16 -11.17 -1.03
CA THR A 71 3.91 -10.39 -2.01
C THR A 71 3.30 -9.01 -2.28
N LEU A 72 1.96 -8.90 -2.27
CA LEU A 72 1.27 -7.62 -2.48
C LEU A 72 1.50 -6.67 -1.31
N ILE A 73 1.40 -7.16 -0.07
CA ILE A 73 1.62 -6.30 1.10
C ILE A 73 3.09 -5.90 1.24
N ILE A 74 4.04 -6.75 0.83
CA ILE A 74 5.45 -6.36 0.77
C ILE A 74 5.65 -5.19 -0.22
N ILE A 75 5.04 -5.25 -1.41
CA ILE A 75 5.12 -4.15 -2.40
C ILE A 75 4.52 -2.86 -1.83
N ALA A 76 3.37 -2.95 -1.15
CA ALA A 76 2.79 -1.79 -0.49
C ALA A 76 3.73 -1.25 0.61
N PHE A 77 4.29 -2.12 1.45
CA PHE A 77 5.21 -1.74 2.53
C PHE A 77 6.48 -1.03 2.03
N VAL A 78 7.00 -1.41 0.84
CA VAL A 78 8.13 -0.73 0.20
C VAL A 78 7.88 0.78 -0.01
N THR A 79 6.62 1.20 -0.18
CA THR A 79 6.29 2.62 -0.36
C THR A 79 6.68 3.51 0.82
N ILE A 80 6.75 2.96 2.05
CA ILE A 80 7.22 3.73 3.22
C ILE A 80 8.68 4.14 3.03
N PHE A 81 9.54 3.25 2.53
CA PHE A 81 10.95 3.56 2.32
C PHE A 81 11.15 4.51 1.14
N VAL A 82 10.37 4.33 0.08
CA VAL A 82 10.45 5.19 -1.12
C VAL A 82 9.97 6.61 -0.81
N ALA A 83 8.94 6.78 0.03
CA ALA A 83 8.39 8.09 0.37
C ALA A 83 9.27 8.92 1.31
N GLN A 84 10.32 8.32 1.90
CA GLN A 84 11.27 8.98 2.79
C GLN A 84 12.57 9.38 2.09
N GLY A 85 12.79 8.87 0.87
CA GLY A 85 14.03 9.03 0.09
C GLY A 85 14.05 10.25 -0.81
#